data_AF-A0ABD2P8W0-F1
#
_entry.id   AF-A0ABD2P8W0-F1
#
_cell.length_a   1.000
_cell.length_b   1.000
_cell.length_c   1.000
_cell.angle_alpha   90.00
_cell.angle_beta   90.00
_cell.angle_gamma   90.00
#
_symmetry.space_group_name_H-M   'P 1'
#
loop_
_entity.id
_entity.type
_entity.pdbx_description
1 polymer ?
#
loop_
_entity_poly.entity_id
_entity_poly.type
_entity_poly.pdbx_seq_one_letter_code
_entity_poly.pdbx_strand_id
1 'polypeptide(L)'
;MDQRTIKLAQDLVGAENVKPALSLIKYDKQLQPAMEFIFGNVFICKDINVARQVTFHNHIKKKCVTLDGDVTDPAGTLSGGATQKGVPILLQLKEIKQLEDQLAALQYELKNIEAEMRQMSDGQNQYIQLKQQLELKQHELNLINQRLQQTEHHRQQEEVDSLKKQIEDLIQKEKSCKEVEHKCNLKAKELEAKIGDSKGYRERQLKEAELEMKKAKQKSEKSQKEWQKHEEDYQTLNLEIAELKKSIENTKQQLELIIQNVEKLKSTAIESTKSFNDIKKIVKELREQLNKEKAIISAQDEDIQKKQTQKEKLLEQNNELLLEIKKLITKLKT
;
A
#
# COMPACT_ATOMS: atom_id res chain seq x y z
N MET A 1 -32.12 -28.76 60.52
CA MET A 1 -33.38 -28.05 60.22
C MET A 1 -34.13 -28.77 59.11
N ASP A 2 -35.43 -29.00 59.26
CA ASP A 2 -36.19 -29.75 58.26
C ASP A 2 -36.57 -28.88 57.06
N GLN A 3 -36.58 -29.48 55.87
CA GLN A 3 -36.88 -28.78 54.62
C GLN A 3 -38.29 -28.16 54.59
N ARG A 4 -39.23 -28.72 55.36
CA ARG A 4 -40.58 -28.16 55.54
C ARG A 4 -40.56 -26.83 56.29
N THR A 5 -39.77 -26.74 57.36
CA THR A 5 -39.61 -25.52 58.15
C THR A 5 -38.92 -24.41 57.35
N ILE A 6 -37.97 -24.79 56.50
CA ILE A 6 -37.27 -23.84 55.61
C ILE A 6 -38.25 -23.26 54.59
N LYS A 7 -39.03 -24.10 53.90
CA LYS A 7 -40.04 -23.64 52.93
C LYS A 7 -41.08 -22.74 53.59
N LEU A 8 -41.60 -23.13 54.75
CA LEU A 8 -42.57 -22.32 55.50
C LEU A 8 -42.02 -20.95 55.89
N ALA A 9 -40.75 -20.87 56.30
CA ALA A 9 -40.10 -19.58 56.58
C ALA A 9 -39.98 -18.74 55.31
N GLN A 10 -39.60 -19.34 54.18
CA GLN A 10 -39.48 -18.65 52.90
C GLN A 10 -40.83 -18.16 52.35
N ASP A 11 -41.90 -18.93 52.53
CA ASP A 11 -43.26 -18.54 52.14
C ASP A 11 -43.78 -17.37 52.99
N LEU A 12 -43.36 -17.29 54.26
CA LEU A 12 -43.81 -16.26 55.19
C LEU A 12 -43.18 -14.88 54.91
N VAL A 13 -41.88 -14.83 54.62
CA VAL A 13 -41.12 -13.56 54.52
C VAL A 13 -40.38 -13.36 53.20
N GLY A 14 -40.45 -14.33 52.28
CA GLY A 14 -39.71 -14.35 51.02
C GLY A 14 -38.34 -15.03 51.14
N ALA A 15 -37.98 -15.82 50.12
CA ALA A 15 -36.72 -16.60 50.11
C ALA A 15 -35.44 -15.75 50.13
N GLU A 16 -35.51 -14.49 49.73
CA GLU A 16 -34.39 -13.55 49.78
C GLU A 16 -34.15 -13.01 51.20
N ASN A 17 -35.20 -12.94 52.02
CA ASN A 17 -35.16 -12.32 53.33
C ASN A 17 -34.84 -13.30 54.46
N VAL A 18 -34.88 -14.61 54.21
CA VAL A 18 -34.54 -15.65 55.20
C VAL A 18 -33.78 -16.83 54.57
N LYS A 19 -32.65 -17.19 55.18
CA LYS A 19 -31.83 -18.34 54.76
C LYS A 19 -31.34 -19.15 55.97
N PRO A 20 -31.28 -20.49 55.89
CA PRO A 20 -30.66 -21.30 56.95
C PRO A 20 -29.16 -20.99 57.07
N ALA A 21 -28.64 -20.78 58.28
CA ALA A 21 -27.23 -20.43 58.49
C ALA A 21 -26.27 -21.50 57.91
N LEU A 22 -26.61 -22.77 58.06
CA LEU A 22 -25.83 -23.90 57.53
C LEU A 22 -25.66 -23.84 55.99
N SER A 23 -26.62 -23.25 55.27
CA SER A 23 -26.55 -23.14 53.80
C SER A 23 -25.58 -22.05 53.30
N LEU A 24 -25.11 -21.18 54.20
CA LEU A 24 -24.25 -20.04 53.87
C LEU A 24 -22.76 -20.31 54.13
N ILE A 25 -22.42 -21.47 54.69
CA ILE A 25 -21.04 -21.85 55.04
C ILE A 25 -20.59 -23.06 54.23
N LYS A 26 -19.28 -23.12 53.93
CA LYS A 26 -18.64 -24.26 53.29
C LYS A 26 -17.74 -24.95 54.31
N TYR A 27 -17.84 -26.26 54.42
CA TYR A 27 -17.09 -27.06 55.38
C TYR A 27 -16.92 -28.50 54.85
N ASP A 28 -15.99 -29.24 55.42
CA ASP A 28 -15.77 -30.65 55.08
C ASP A 28 -16.95 -31.50 55.58
N LYS A 29 -17.41 -32.46 54.76
CA LYS A 29 -18.48 -33.40 55.12
C LYS A 29 -18.20 -34.17 56.40
N GLN A 30 -16.92 -34.40 56.74
CA GLN A 30 -16.55 -35.04 58.01
C GLN A 30 -17.00 -34.24 59.23
N LEU A 31 -17.14 -32.92 59.09
CA LEU A 31 -17.56 -32.00 60.16
C LEU A 31 -19.07 -31.73 60.18
N GLN A 32 -19.86 -32.42 59.34
CA GLN A 32 -21.31 -32.21 59.23
C GLN A 32 -22.05 -32.24 60.58
N PRO A 33 -21.83 -33.20 61.49
CA PRO A 33 -22.58 -33.25 62.76
C PRO A 33 -22.29 -32.03 63.66
N ALA A 34 -21.05 -31.57 63.69
CA ALA A 34 -20.67 -30.39 64.47
C ALA A 34 -21.26 -29.10 63.87
N MET A 35 -21.23 -28.98 62.54
CA MET A 35 -21.79 -27.81 61.84
C MET A 35 -23.32 -27.76 61.94
N GLU A 36 -24.00 -28.90 61.87
CA GLU A 36 -25.45 -29.00 62.10
C GLU A 36 -25.83 -28.65 63.54
N PHE A 37 -25.02 -29.04 64.52
CA PHE A 37 -25.27 -28.68 65.92
C PHE A 37 -25.21 -27.17 66.14
N ILE A 38 -24.20 -26.49 65.58
CA ILE A 38 -23.97 -25.05 65.79
C ILE A 38 -24.91 -24.18 64.92
N PHE A 39 -25.06 -24.51 63.64
CA PHE A 39 -25.77 -23.66 62.66
C PHE A 39 -27.09 -24.26 62.16
N GLY A 40 -27.39 -25.52 62.46
CA GLY A 40 -28.54 -26.25 61.91
C GLY A 40 -29.89 -25.89 62.54
N ASN A 41 -29.94 -24.99 63.52
CA ASN A 41 -31.17 -24.46 64.12
C ASN A 41 -31.29 -22.93 64.04
N VAL A 42 -30.45 -22.28 63.23
CA VAL A 42 -30.38 -20.82 63.11
C VAL A 42 -30.78 -20.36 61.71
N PHE A 43 -31.67 -19.38 61.64
CA PHE A 43 -31.96 -18.64 60.41
C PHE A 43 -31.21 -17.30 60.39
N ILE A 44 -30.73 -16.92 59.22
CA ILE A 44 -30.21 -15.58 58.94
C ILE A 44 -31.30 -14.81 58.21
N CYS A 45 -31.70 -13.68 58.78
CA CYS A 45 -32.77 -12.81 58.30
C CYS A 45 -32.21 -11.47 57.84
N LYS A 46 -32.89 -10.81 56.91
CA LYS A 46 -32.46 -9.49 56.41
C LYS A 46 -32.51 -8.41 57.50
N ASP A 47 -33.61 -8.33 58.24
CA ASP A 47 -33.86 -7.31 59.25
C ASP A 47 -34.56 -7.88 60.50
N ILE A 48 -34.68 -7.05 61.55
CA ILE A 48 -35.26 -7.45 62.83
C ILE A 48 -36.75 -7.76 62.77
N ASN A 49 -37.49 -7.12 61.84
CA ASN A 49 -38.92 -7.35 61.68
C ASN A 49 -39.17 -8.72 61.09
N VAL A 50 -38.41 -9.09 60.06
CA VAL A 50 -38.38 -10.42 59.46
C VAL A 50 -37.97 -11.47 60.49
N ALA A 51 -36.88 -11.21 61.24
CA ALA A 51 -36.41 -12.12 62.28
C ALA A 51 -37.49 -12.39 63.34
N ARG A 52 -38.19 -11.34 63.81
CA ARG A 52 -39.28 -11.48 64.78
C ARG A 52 -40.46 -12.28 64.23
N GLN A 53 -40.86 -12.04 62.97
CA GLN A 53 -41.95 -12.78 62.33
C GLN A 53 -41.64 -14.28 62.24
N VAL A 54 -40.41 -14.62 61.83
CA VAL A 54 -39.98 -16.02 61.68
C VAL A 54 -39.80 -16.69 63.05
N THR A 55 -39.17 -16.02 64.01
CA THR A 55 -38.87 -16.56 65.35
C THR A 55 -40.13 -16.90 66.15
N PHE A 56 -41.15 -16.04 66.13
CA PHE A 56 -42.38 -16.25 66.92
C PHE A 56 -43.51 -16.94 66.16
N HIS A 57 -43.29 -17.33 64.90
CA HIS A 57 -44.29 -18.09 64.14
C HIS A 57 -44.53 -19.46 64.78
N ASN A 58 -45.81 -19.81 64.99
CA ASN A 58 -46.24 -20.99 65.78
C ASN A 58 -45.60 -22.32 65.35
N HIS A 59 -45.33 -22.47 64.05
CA HIS A 59 -44.78 -23.69 63.45
C HIS A 59 -43.27 -23.63 63.15
N ILE A 60 -42.62 -22.48 63.34
CA ILE A 60 -41.18 -22.33 63.06
C ILE A 60 -40.40 -22.35 64.37
N LYS A 61 -40.63 -21.38 65.27
CA LYS A 61 -39.99 -21.29 66.60
C LYS A 61 -38.50 -21.65 66.58
N LYS A 62 -37.72 -20.95 65.75
CA LYS A 62 -36.25 -21.10 65.64
C LYS A 62 -35.56 -19.77 65.90
N LYS A 63 -34.30 -19.84 66.33
CA LYS A 63 -33.44 -18.68 66.56
C LYS A 63 -33.15 -18.00 65.22
N CYS A 64 -33.39 -16.69 65.15
CA CYS A 64 -33.08 -15.90 63.95
C CYS A 64 -32.08 -14.80 64.28
N VAL A 65 -31.10 -14.62 63.39
CA VAL A 65 -30.04 -13.59 63.48
C VAL A 65 -30.16 -12.67 62.28
N THR A 66 -30.09 -11.35 62.47
CA THR A 66 -30.17 -10.36 61.38
C THR A 66 -28.80 -10.15 60.72
N LEU A 67 -28.76 -9.52 59.55
CA LEU A 67 -27.49 -9.12 58.91
C LEU A 67 -26.72 -8.09 59.74
N ASP A 68 -27.43 -7.28 60.54
CA ASP A 68 -26.84 -6.29 61.45
C ASP A 68 -26.35 -6.89 62.78
N GLY A 69 -26.63 -8.18 63.01
CA GLY A 69 -26.14 -8.94 64.17
C GLY A 69 -27.11 -9.03 65.35
N ASP A 70 -28.36 -8.58 65.19
CA ASP A 70 -29.40 -8.75 66.21
C ASP A 70 -29.85 -10.20 66.28
N VAL A 71 -30.16 -10.68 67.48
CA VAL A 71 -30.56 -12.06 67.74
C VAL A 71 -31.96 -12.09 68.36
N THR A 72 -32.83 -12.90 67.76
CA THR A 72 -34.18 -13.20 68.26
C THR A 72 -34.25 -14.68 68.63
N ASP A 73 -34.62 -14.99 69.86
CA ASP A 73 -34.78 -16.36 70.35
C ASP A 73 -36.26 -16.67 70.65
N PRO A 74 -36.79 -17.85 70.24
CA PRO A 74 -38.13 -18.29 70.59
C PRO A 74 -38.44 -18.30 72.09
N ALA A 75 -37.41 -18.38 72.95
CA ALA A 75 -37.53 -18.27 74.40
C ALA A 75 -37.91 -16.85 74.89
N GLY A 76 -38.03 -15.87 73.99
CA GLY A 76 -38.39 -14.49 74.31
C GLY A 76 -37.19 -13.55 74.49
N THR A 77 -35.97 -14.02 74.21
CA THR A 77 -34.77 -13.21 74.29
C THR A 77 -34.55 -12.43 73.00
N LEU A 78 -34.43 -11.11 73.11
CA LEU A 78 -34.03 -10.22 72.04
C LEU A 78 -32.71 -9.57 72.42
N SER A 79 -31.67 -9.78 71.62
CA SER A 79 -30.37 -9.13 71.80
C SER A 79 -30.09 -8.23 70.61
N GLY A 80 -29.94 -6.94 70.85
CA GLY A 80 -29.58 -5.94 69.87
C GLY A 80 -28.91 -4.74 70.56
N GLY A 81 -27.92 -4.13 69.91
CA GLY A 81 -27.11 -3.06 70.49
C GLY A 81 -26.11 -2.48 69.50
N ALA A 82 -25.36 -1.46 69.92
CA ALA A 82 -24.32 -0.86 69.08
C ALA A 82 -23.21 -1.89 68.81
N THR A 83 -22.97 -2.20 67.53
CA THR A 83 -21.92 -3.12 67.11
C THR A 83 -20.53 -2.56 67.50
N GLN A 84 -19.63 -3.45 67.92
CA GLN A 84 -18.25 -3.05 68.23
C GLN A 84 -17.58 -2.56 66.93
N LYS A 85 -16.99 -1.36 66.97
CA LYS A 85 -16.23 -0.78 65.84
C LYS A 85 -14.89 -1.52 65.70
N GLY A 86 -14.89 -2.66 65.01
CA GLY A 86 -13.70 -3.45 64.74
C GLY A 86 -13.89 -4.38 63.55
N VAL A 87 -12.80 -4.88 62.98
CA VAL A 87 -12.85 -5.85 61.87
C VAL A 87 -13.44 -7.17 62.39
N PRO A 88 -14.45 -7.76 61.71
CA PRO A 88 -15.01 -9.05 62.10
C PRO A 88 -13.94 -10.15 62.20
N ILE A 89 -13.91 -10.87 63.32
CA ILE A 89 -12.90 -11.91 63.58
C ILE A 89 -12.88 -13.03 62.53
N LEU A 90 -14.04 -13.34 61.93
CA LEU A 90 -14.12 -14.33 60.84
C LEU A 90 -13.41 -13.88 59.57
N LEU A 91 -13.32 -12.56 59.31
CA LEU A 91 -12.54 -12.03 58.19
C LEU A 91 -11.05 -12.15 58.47
N GLN A 92 -10.60 -11.88 59.70
CA GLN A 92 -9.21 -12.07 60.10
C GLN A 92 -8.80 -13.54 60.03
N LEU A 93 -9.65 -14.47 60.49
CA LEU A 93 -9.39 -15.91 60.37
C LEU A 93 -9.31 -16.37 58.92
N LYS A 94 -10.13 -15.79 58.03
CA LYS A 94 -10.05 -16.06 56.59
C LYS A 94 -8.72 -15.60 56.00
N GLU A 95 -8.27 -14.40 56.37
CA GLU A 95 -6.98 -13.86 55.93
C GLU A 95 -5.81 -14.70 56.42
N ILE A 96 -5.81 -15.09 57.70
CA ILE A 96 -4.81 -15.99 58.27
C ILE A 96 -4.75 -17.30 57.49
N LYS A 97 -5.90 -17.94 57.26
CA LYS A 97 -5.95 -19.19 56.49
C LYS A 97 -5.40 -19.03 55.07
N GLN A 98 -5.72 -17.92 54.40
CA GLN A 98 -5.18 -17.64 53.06
C GLN A 98 -3.65 -17.49 53.08
N LEU A 99 -3.11 -16.83 54.10
CA LEU A 99 -1.66 -16.69 54.28
C LEU A 99 -1.00 -18.03 54.61
N GLU A 100 -1.62 -18.88 55.42
CA GLU A 100 -1.14 -20.22 55.73
C GLU A 100 -1.09 -21.09 54.46
N ASP A 101 -2.14 -21.07 53.65
CA ASP A 101 -2.21 -21.81 52.39
C ASP A 101 -1.13 -21.33 51.40
N GLN A 102 -0.90 -20.01 51.31
CA GLN A 102 0.17 -19.42 50.50
C GLN A 102 1.56 -19.79 50.99
N LEU A 103 1.79 -19.76 52.30
CA LEU A 103 3.06 -20.13 52.91
C LEU A 103 3.37 -21.60 52.64
N ALA A 104 2.39 -22.49 52.77
CA ALA A 104 2.56 -23.90 52.47
C ALA A 104 2.92 -24.14 50.99
N ALA A 105 2.28 -23.42 50.07
CA ALA A 105 2.61 -23.49 48.64
C ALA A 105 4.04 -23.01 48.35
N LEU A 106 4.44 -21.86 48.91
CA LEU A 106 5.79 -21.31 48.74
C LEU A 106 6.87 -22.21 49.34
N GLN A 107 6.60 -22.84 50.49
CA GLN A 107 7.53 -23.80 51.09
C GLN A 107 7.71 -25.04 50.22
N TYR A 108 6.65 -25.52 49.58
CA TYR A 108 6.73 -26.63 48.64
C TYR A 108 7.54 -26.27 47.39
N GLU A 109 7.31 -25.09 46.83
CA GLU A 109 8.08 -24.56 45.70
C GLU A 109 9.57 -24.40 46.05
N LEU A 110 9.88 -23.81 47.21
CA LEU A 110 11.26 -23.66 47.67
C LEU A 110 11.97 -25.01 47.77
N LYS A 111 11.31 -26.02 48.34
CA LYS A 111 11.86 -27.36 48.46
C LYS A 111 12.16 -28.00 47.10
N ASN A 112 11.28 -27.77 46.11
CA ASN A 112 11.50 -28.28 44.75
C ASN A 112 12.69 -27.58 44.09
N ILE A 113 12.78 -26.25 44.19
CA ILE A 113 13.90 -25.47 43.65
C ILE A 113 15.22 -25.91 44.30
N GLU A 114 15.25 -26.10 45.63
CA GLU A 114 16.44 -26.60 46.33
C GLU A 114 16.85 -28.00 45.85
N ALA A 115 15.90 -28.88 45.55
CA ALA A 115 16.19 -30.20 45.01
C ALA A 115 16.79 -30.12 43.60
N GLU A 116 16.25 -29.26 42.73
CA GLU A 116 16.78 -29.01 41.39
C GLU A 116 18.19 -28.41 41.45
N MET A 117 18.43 -27.44 42.34
CA MET A 117 19.76 -26.85 42.54
C MET A 117 20.81 -27.88 42.95
N ARG A 118 20.45 -28.82 43.84
CA ARG A 118 21.35 -29.91 44.23
C ARG A 118 21.69 -30.81 43.05
N GLN A 119 20.70 -31.20 42.25
CA GLN A 119 20.94 -32.01 41.05
C GLN A 119 21.85 -31.30 40.04
N MET A 120 21.65 -29.99 39.83
CA MET A 120 22.53 -29.22 38.95
C MET A 120 23.96 -29.11 39.49
N SER A 121 24.13 -28.95 40.80
CA SER A 121 25.44 -28.89 41.43
C SER A 121 26.22 -30.21 41.28
N ASP A 122 25.53 -31.35 41.41
CA ASP A 122 26.15 -32.66 41.17
C ASP A 122 26.61 -32.81 39.71
N GLY A 123 25.80 -32.37 38.75
CA GLY A 123 26.17 -32.34 37.34
C GLY A 123 27.36 -31.42 37.05
N GLN A 124 27.42 -30.25 37.71
CA GLN A 124 28.56 -29.34 37.61
C GLN A 124 29.86 -29.98 38.13
N ASN A 125 29.80 -30.68 39.26
CA ASN A 125 30.97 -31.36 39.81
C ASN A 125 31.49 -32.44 38.88
N GLN A 126 30.61 -33.24 38.28
CA GLN A 126 30.99 -34.24 37.28
C GLN A 126 31.63 -33.60 36.04
N TYR A 127 31.06 -32.50 35.56
CA TYR A 127 31.63 -31.77 34.42
C TYR A 127 33.05 -31.27 34.70
N ILE A 128 33.27 -30.68 35.88
CA ILE A 128 34.60 -30.19 36.28
C ILE A 128 35.61 -31.34 36.32
N GLN A 129 35.25 -32.48 36.91
CA GLN A 129 36.10 -33.67 36.96
C GLN A 129 36.45 -34.19 35.55
N LEU A 130 35.45 -34.31 34.67
CA LEU A 130 35.65 -34.80 33.31
C LEU A 130 36.51 -33.84 32.48
N LYS A 131 36.30 -32.52 32.66
CA LYS A 131 37.12 -31.49 32.00
C LYS A 131 38.58 -31.60 32.40
N GLN A 132 38.88 -31.75 33.69
CA GLN A 132 40.25 -31.93 34.16
C GLN A 132 40.90 -33.20 33.58
N GLN A 133 40.15 -34.32 33.51
CA GLN A 133 40.64 -35.55 32.89
C GLN A 133 40.93 -35.36 31.40
N LEU A 134 40.09 -34.63 30.67
CA LEU A 134 40.29 -34.33 29.26
C LEU A 134 41.54 -33.46 29.06
N GLU A 135 41.74 -32.43 29.86
CA GLU A 135 42.93 -31.57 29.80
C GLU A 135 44.22 -32.38 30.05
N LEU A 136 44.21 -33.29 31.02
CA LEU A 136 45.33 -34.21 31.27
C LEU A 136 45.59 -35.12 30.07
N LYS A 137 44.55 -35.74 29.50
CA LYS A 137 44.69 -36.64 28.34
C LYS A 137 45.17 -35.90 27.09
N GLN A 138 44.72 -34.66 26.89
CA GLN A 138 45.18 -33.83 25.78
C GLN A 138 46.66 -33.47 25.94
N HIS A 139 47.09 -33.15 27.16
CA HIS A 139 48.49 -32.90 27.45
C HIS A 139 49.36 -34.15 27.23
N GLU A 140 48.91 -35.32 27.69
CA GLU A 140 49.57 -36.61 27.42
C GLU A 140 49.70 -36.87 25.91
N LEU A 141 48.63 -36.65 25.14
CA LEU A 141 48.64 -36.79 23.69
C LEU A 141 49.65 -35.87 23.01
N ASN A 142 49.71 -34.60 23.44
CA ASN A 142 50.67 -33.64 22.91
C ASN A 142 52.11 -34.07 23.21
N LEU A 143 52.39 -34.56 24.41
CA LEU A 143 53.71 -35.08 24.77
C LEU A 143 54.09 -36.31 23.94
N ILE A 144 53.14 -37.23 23.71
CA ILE A 144 53.35 -38.40 22.86
C ILE A 144 53.63 -37.97 21.42
N ASN A 145 52.85 -37.04 20.88
CA ASN A 145 53.05 -36.51 19.52
C ASN A 145 54.41 -35.83 19.37
N GLN A 146 54.83 -35.01 20.34
CA GLN A 146 56.16 -34.39 20.33
C GLN A 146 57.27 -35.44 20.36
N ARG A 147 57.14 -36.49 21.19
CA ARG A 147 58.10 -37.60 21.22
C ARG A 147 58.11 -38.36 19.90
N LEU A 148 56.95 -38.59 19.29
CA LEU A 148 56.82 -39.27 18.01
C LEU A 148 57.47 -38.45 16.90
N GLN A 149 57.29 -37.13 16.89
CA GLN A 149 57.98 -36.22 15.97
C GLN A 149 59.50 -36.24 16.11
N GLN A 150 60.01 -36.44 17.33
CA GLN A 150 61.44 -36.59 17.60
C GLN A 150 61.99 -37.98 17.21
N THR A 151 61.13 -38.95 16.87
CA THR A 151 61.64 -40.25 16.42
C THR A 151 62.19 -40.14 15.00
N GLU A 152 63.34 -40.78 14.78
CA GLU A 152 63.97 -40.87 13.47
C GLU A 152 63.03 -41.43 12.40
N HIS A 153 62.15 -42.38 12.76
CA HIS A 153 61.15 -42.92 11.85
C HIS A 153 60.14 -41.88 11.35
N HIS A 154 59.66 -40.99 12.22
CA HIS A 154 58.73 -39.94 11.81
C HIS A 154 59.41 -38.93 10.89
N ARG A 155 60.64 -38.52 11.23
CA ARG A 155 61.44 -37.62 10.41
C ARG A 155 61.72 -38.22 9.03
N GLN A 156 62.10 -39.50 8.98
CA GLN A 156 62.31 -40.22 7.72
C GLN A 156 61.00 -40.35 6.92
N GLN A 157 59.87 -40.57 7.59
CA GLN A 157 58.57 -40.64 6.93
C GLN A 157 58.17 -39.30 6.30
N GLU A 158 58.37 -38.18 7.01
CA GLU A 158 58.13 -36.84 6.46
C GLU A 158 59.05 -36.55 5.27
N GLU A 159 60.32 -36.94 5.35
CA GLU A 159 61.27 -36.80 4.25
C GLU A 159 60.85 -37.65 3.04
N VAL A 160 60.44 -38.89 3.26
CA VAL A 160 59.90 -39.79 2.22
C VAL A 160 58.66 -39.17 1.57
N ASP A 161 57.75 -38.61 2.34
CA ASP A 161 56.51 -38.03 1.81
C ASP A 161 56.78 -36.70 1.07
N SER A 162 57.77 -35.92 1.52
CA SER A 162 58.29 -34.75 0.80
C SER A 162 58.93 -35.15 -0.53
N LEU A 163 59.78 -36.18 -0.54
CA LEU A 163 60.42 -36.70 -1.75
C LEU A 163 59.40 -37.27 -2.73
N LYS A 164 58.36 -37.98 -2.25
CA LYS A 164 57.26 -38.45 -3.10
C LYS A 164 56.54 -37.30 -3.81
N LYS A 165 56.25 -36.21 -3.10
CA LYS A 165 55.65 -35.00 -3.71
C LYS A 165 56.57 -34.39 -4.76
N GLN A 166 57.86 -34.27 -4.47
CA GLN A 166 58.82 -33.75 -5.43
C GLN A 166 58.93 -34.63 -6.68
N ILE A 167 58.89 -35.96 -6.53
CA ILE A 167 58.87 -36.91 -7.64
C ILE A 167 57.60 -36.71 -8.49
N GLU A 168 56.43 -36.56 -7.86
CA GLU A 168 55.18 -36.32 -8.58
C GLU A 168 55.23 -35.01 -9.38
N ASP A 169 55.75 -33.93 -8.79
CA ASP A 169 55.96 -32.65 -9.48
C ASP A 169 56.94 -32.78 -10.66
N LEU A 170 58.02 -33.54 -10.50
CA LEU A 170 58.99 -33.79 -11.57
C LEU A 170 58.38 -34.61 -12.71
N ILE A 171 57.56 -35.61 -12.42
CA ILE A 171 56.84 -36.40 -13.44
C ILE A 171 55.88 -35.50 -14.24
N GLN A 172 55.18 -34.58 -13.59
CA GLN A 172 54.31 -33.62 -14.28
C GLN A 172 55.11 -32.64 -15.15
N LYS A 173 56.25 -32.17 -14.67
CA LYS A 173 57.16 -31.33 -15.48
C LYS A 173 57.72 -32.10 -16.67
N GLU A 174 58.11 -33.35 -16.50
CA GLU A 174 58.62 -34.18 -17.60
C GLU A 174 57.56 -34.36 -18.70
N LYS A 175 56.31 -34.65 -18.32
CA LYS A 175 55.19 -34.75 -19.28
C LYS A 175 54.98 -33.47 -20.07
N SER A 176 54.92 -32.32 -19.38
CA SER A 176 54.72 -31.03 -20.06
C SER A 176 55.89 -30.67 -20.97
N CYS A 177 57.14 -30.93 -20.56
CA CYS A 177 58.31 -30.75 -21.41
C CYS A 177 58.25 -31.63 -22.67
N LYS A 178 57.88 -32.92 -22.55
CA LYS A 178 57.72 -33.82 -23.70
C LYS A 178 56.64 -33.35 -24.68
N GLU A 179 55.52 -32.81 -24.18
CA GLU A 179 54.48 -32.24 -25.03
C GLU A 179 54.96 -30.99 -25.78
N VAL A 180 55.71 -30.12 -25.10
CA VAL A 180 56.30 -28.92 -25.72
C VAL A 180 57.33 -29.33 -26.77
N GLU A 181 58.20 -30.28 -26.47
CA GLU A 181 59.18 -30.81 -27.41
C GLU A 181 58.50 -31.39 -28.66
N HIS A 182 57.44 -32.17 -28.48
CA HIS A 182 56.67 -32.73 -29.60
C HIS A 182 56.06 -31.63 -30.48
N LYS A 183 55.44 -30.61 -29.86
CA LYS A 183 54.86 -29.46 -30.59
C LYS A 183 55.93 -28.66 -31.34
N CYS A 184 57.09 -28.44 -30.72
CA CYS A 184 58.21 -27.74 -31.35
C CYS A 184 58.76 -28.53 -32.54
N ASN A 185 58.92 -29.86 -32.40
CA ASN A 185 59.36 -30.73 -33.49
C ASN A 185 58.36 -30.77 -34.66
N LEU A 186 57.05 -30.79 -34.40
CA LEU A 186 56.04 -30.69 -35.45
C LEU A 186 56.13 -29.35 -36.19
N LYS A 187 56.23 -28.23 -35.45
CA LYS A 187 56.40 -26.89 -36.05
C LYS A 187 57.69 -26.78 -36.86
N ALA A 188 58.79 -27.36 -36.37
CA ALA A 188 60.06 -27.38 -37.09
C ALA A 188 59.91 -28.13 -38.43
N LYS A 189 59.30 -29.33 -38.42
CA LYS A 189 59.00 -30.08 -39.65
C LYS A 189 58.08 -29.33 -40.60
N GLU A 190 57.06 -28.65 -40.10
CA GLU A 190 56.19 -27.80 -40.91
C GLU A 190 56.95 -26.64 -41.55
N LEU A 191 57.83 -25.98 -40.79
CA LEU A 191 58.65 -24.88 -41.30
C LEU A 191 59.67 -25.38 -42.33
N GLU A 192 60.30 -26.53 -42.10
CA GLU A 192 61.19 -27.18 -43.07
C GLU A 192 60.45 -27.53 -44.36
N ALA A 193 59.25 -28.09 -44.28
CA ALA A 193 58.41 -28.36 -45.44
C ALA A 193 58.02 -27.07 -46.19
N LYS A 194 57.70 -25.99 -45.46
CA LYS A 194 57.42 -24.66 -46.04
C LYS A 194 58.64 -24.05 -46.72
N ILE A 195 59.85 -24.28 -46.19
CA ILE A 195 61.11 -23.82 -46.79
C ILE A 195 61.44 -24.65 -48.04
N GLY A 196 61.25 -25.98 -47.99
CA GLY A 196 61.47 -26.88 -49.13
C GLY A 196 60.53 -26.60 -50.32
N ASP A 197 59.27 -26.25 -50.03
CA ASP A 197 58.27 -25.82 -51.02
C ASP A 197 58.12 -24.28 -51.05
N SER A 198 59.20 -23.52 -50.83
CA SER A 198 59.11 -22.05 -50.69
C SER A 198 58.47 -21.36 -51.91
N LYS A 199 58.68 -21.87 -53.13
CA LYS A 199 58.04 -21.35 -54.34
C LYS A 199 56.55 -21.71 -54.44
N GLY A 200 56.19 -22.99 -54.24
CA GLY A 200 54.79 -23.44 -54.33
C GLY A 200 53.94 -22.94 -53.17
N TYR A 201 54.50 -22.87 -51.97
CA TYR A 201 53.88 -22.27 -50.78
C TYR A 201 53.62 -20.78 -50.98
N ARG A 202 54.59 -20.03 -51.51
CA ARG A 202 54.43 -18.60 -51.80
C ARG A 202 53.39 -18.35 -52.87
N GLU A 203 53.33 -19.16 -53.91
CA GLU A 203 52.31 -19.06 -54.96
C GLU A 203 50.90 -19.40 -54.46
N ARG A 204 50.76 -20.43 -53.60
CA ARG A 204 49.48 -20.79 -52.96
C ARG A 204 49.02 -19.70 -51.99
N GLN A 205 49.91 -19.18 -51.14
CA GLN A 205 49.58 -18.07 -50.25
C GLN A 205 49.24 -16.79 -51.00
N LEU A 206 49.92 -16.49 -52.12
CA LEU A 206 49.54 -15.38 -52.99
C LEU A 206 48.14 -15.57 -53.57
N LYS A 207 47.83 -16.75 -54.12
CA LYS A 207 46.49 -17.07 -54.65
C LYS A 207 45.40 -16.99 -53.58
N GLU A 208 45.68 -17.49 -52.39
CA GLU A 208 44.74 -17.45 -51.25
C GLU A 208 44.55 -16.01 -50.74
N ALA A 209 45.63 -15.25 -50.58
CA ALA A 209 45.56 -13.84 -50.21
C ALA A 209 44.87 -12.98 -51.28
N GLU A 210 45.10 -13.24 -52.57
CA GLU A 210 44.39 -12.57 -53.67
C GLU A 210 42.90 -12.90 -53.66
N LEU A 211 42.53 -14.14 -53.34
CA LEU A 211 41.13 -14.57 -53.25
C LEU A 211 40.42 -13.94 -52.05
N GLU A 212 41.08 -13.91 -50.88
CA GLU A 212 40.57 -13.21 -49.70
C GLU A 212 40.52 -11.69 -49.92
N MET A 213 41.51 -11.10 -50.56
CA MET A 213 41.49 -9.69 -50.95
C MET A 213 40.33 -9.38 -51.90
N LYS A 214 40.06 -10.24 -52.89
CA LYS A 214 38.89 -10.10 -53.78
C LYS A 214 37.58 -10.20 -53.01
N LYS A 215 37.44 -11.17 -52.10
CA LYS A 215 36.24 -11.30 -51.25
C LYS A 215 36.05 -10.08 -50.35
N ALA A 216 37.12 -9.60 -49.71
CA ALA A 216 37.11 -8.42 -48.86
C ALA A 216 36.76 -7.15 -49.67
N LYS A 217 37.34 -6.99 -50.86
CA LYS A 217 37.03 -5.88 -51.77
C LYS A 217 35.57 -5.88 -52.20
N GLN A 218 35.03 -7.05 -52.60
CA GLN A 218 33.61 -7.17 -52.95
C GLN A 218 32.68 -6.86 -51.77
N LYS A 219 33.01 -7.32 -50.56
CA LYS A 219 32.24 -6.97 -49.34
C LYS A 219 32.31 -5.47 -49.04
N SER A 220 33.49 -4.87 -49.17
CA SER A 220 33.70 -3.44 -48.96
C SER A 220 32.90 -2.60 -49.98
N GLU A 221 32.96 -2.96 -51.27
CA GLU A 221 32.20 -2.27 -52.32
C GLU A 221 30.68 -2.39 -52.13
N LYS A 222 30.18 -3.55 -51.70
CA LYS A 222 28.75 -3.73 -51.36
C LYS A 222 28.35 -2.85 -50.17
N SER A 223 29.12 -2.91 -49.09
CA SER A 223 28.89 -2.10 -47.88
C SER A 223 28.95 -0.60 -48.20
N GLN A 224 29.88 -0.16 -49.05
CA GLN A 224 30.01 1.23 -49.46
C GLN A 224 28.81 1.70 -50.28
N LYS A 225 28.28 0.87 -51.19
CA LYS A 225 27.05 1.19 -51.95
C LYS A 225 25.82 1.25 -51.06
N GLU A 226 25.69 0.32 -50.12
CA GLU A 226 24.59 0.33 -49.14
C GLU A 226 24.66 1.56 -48.23
N TRP A 227 25.86 1.92 -47.77
CA TRP A 227 26.08 3.13 -46.98
C TRP A 227 25.75 4.40 -47.77
N GLN A 228 26.18 4.51 -49.03
CA GLN A 228 25.84 5.65 -49.89
C GLN A 228 24.33 5.81 -50.07
N LYS A 229 23.61 4.70 -50.30
CA LYS A 229 22.15 4.72 -50.40
C LYS A 229 21.50 5.17 -49.09
N HIS A 230 21.96 4.66 -47.94
CA HIS A 230 21.46 5.08 -46.64
C HIS A 230 21.76 6.54 -46.32
N GLU A 231 22.90 7.07 -46.77
CA GLU A 231 23.25 8.48 -46.63
C GLU A 231 22.33 9.38 -47.49
N GLU A 232 22.04 8.97 -48.73
CA GLU A 232 21.07 9.66 -49.59
C GLU A 232 19.65 9.64 -49.01
N ASP A 233 19.21 8.49 -48.50
CA ASP A 233 17.91 8.33 -47.83
C ASP A 233 17.85 9.20 -46.56
N TYR A 234 18.93 9.26 -45.77
CA TYR A 234 19.03 10.08 -44.56
C TYR A 234 18.96 11.58 -44.87
N GLN A 235 19.66 12.04 -45.91
CA GLN A 235 19.61 13.43 -46.35
C GLN A 235 18.20 13.80 -46.83
N THR A 236 17.56 12.92 -47.59
CA THR A 236 16.18 13.12 -48.07
C THR A 236 15.20 13.21 -46.91
N LEU A 237 15.26 12.26 -45.97
CA LEU A 237 14.39 12.25 -44.79
C LEU A 237 14.61 13.47 -43.89
N ASN A 238 15.86 13.95 -43.76
CA ASN A 238 16.13 15.18 -43.02
C ASN A 238 15.52 16.42 -43.66
N LEU A 239 15.54 16.51 -44.99
CA LEU A 239 14.86 17.59 -45.73
C LEU A 239 13.34 17.51 -45.52
N GLU A 240 12.75 16.31 -45.61
CA GLU A 240 11.32 16.09 -45.34
C GLU A 240 10.95 16.48 -43.90
N ILE A 241 11.75 16.09 -42.90
CA ILE A 241 11.55 16.46 -41.50
C ILE A 241 11.61 17.98 -41.33
N ALA A 242 12.56 18.66 -41.98
CA ALA A 242 12.69 20.11 -41.91
C ALA A 242 11.47 20.81 -42.53
N GLU A 243 10.98 20.31 -43.67
CA GLU A 243 9.79 20.83 -44.34
C GLU A 243 8.52 20.60 -43.51
N LEU A 244 8.33 19.41 -42.95
CA LEU A 244 7.22 19.09 -42.06
C LEU A 244 7.25 19.95 -40.79
N LYS A 245 8.42 20.16 -40.18
CA LYS A 245 8.55 21.07 -39.03
C LYS A 245 8.15 22.50 -39.39
N LYS A 246 8.59 23.01 -40.54
CA LYS A 246 8.22 24.35 -41.02
C LYS A 246 6.72 24.45 -41.32
N SER A 247 6.13 23.40 -41.90
CA SER A 247 4.69 23.32 -42.13
C SER A 247 3.90 23.35 -40.82
N ILE A 248 4.28 22.53 -39.83
CA ILE A 248 3.66 22.50 -38.50
C ILE A 248 3.75 23.87 -37.82
N GLU A 249 4.91 24.53 -37.88
CA GLU A 249 5.10 25.86 -37.30
C GLU A 249 4.21 26.90 -37.98
N ASN A 250 4.16 26.90 -39.31
CA ASN A 250 3.26 27.78 -40.06
C ASN A 250 1.79 27.51 -39.73
N THR A 251 1.36 26.25 -39.64
CA THR A 251 -0.01 25.90 -39.28
C THR A 251 -0.33 26.32 -37.85
N LYS A 252 0.60 26.18 -36.90
CA LYS A 252 0.43 26.68 -35.53
C LYS A 252 0.24 28.20 -35.50
N GLN A 253 1.09 28.95 -36.20
CA GLN A 253 0.98 30.41 -36.28
C GLN A 253 -0.33 30.85 -36.94
N GLN A 254 -0.76 30.16 -38.01
CA GLN A 254 -2.07 30.40 -38.62
C GLN A 254 -3.22 30.10 -37.66
N LEU A 255 -3.14 29.03 -36.89
CA LEU A 255 -4.16 28.65 -35.92
C LEU A 255 -4.26 29.68 -34.79
N GLU A 256 -3.13 30.19 -34.31
CA GLU A 256 -3.07 31.25 -33.30
C GLU A 256 -3.65 32.57 -33.82
N LEU A 257 -3.35 32.94 -35.06
CA LEU A 257 -3.95 34.10 -35.73
C LEU A 257 -5.47 33.93 -35.89
N ILE A 258 -5.94 32.74 -36.28
CA ILE A 258 -7.37 32.44 -36.39
C ILE A 258 -8.04 32.54 -35.02
N ILE A 259 -7.44 32.01 -33.95
CA ILE A 259 -7.98 32.12 -32.58
C ILE A 259 -8.13 33.59 -32.19
N GLN A 260 -7.10 34.41 -32.40
CA GLN A 260 -7.16 35.86 -32.12
C GLN A 260 -8.22 36.57 -32.96
N ASN A 261 -8.36 36.20 -34.24
CA ASN A 261 -9.40 36.76 -35.11
C ASN A 261 -10.80 36.35 -34.67
N VAL A 262 -11.00 35.11 -34.23
CA VAL A 262 -12.28 34.65 -33.67
C VAL A 262 -12.62 35.42 -32.40
N GLU A 263 -11.65 35.67 -31.52
CA GLU A 263 -11.86 36.51 -30.33
C GLU A 263 -12.25 37.95 -30.70
N LYS A 264 -11.55 38.57 -31.67
CA LYS A 264 -11.89 39.91 -32.18
C LYS A 264 -13.26 39.96 -32.85
N LEU A 265 -13.61 38.94 -33.63
CA LEU A 265 -14.93 38.84 -34.26
C LEU A 265 -16.02 38.65 -33.20
N LYS A 266 -15.75 37.91 -32.13
CA LYS A 266 -16.67 37.75 -31.00
C LYS A 266 -16.88 39.07 -30.26
N SER A 267 -15.84 39.85 -30.01
CA SER A 267 -15.98 41.17 -29.37
C SER A 267 -16.72 42.18 -30.28
N THR A 268 -16.38 42.24 -31.57
CA THR A 268 -17.08 43.10 -32.53
C THR A 268 -18.52 42.67 -32.80
N ALA A 269 -18.85 41.37 -32.74
CA ALA A 269 -20.24 40.90 -32.78
C ALA A 269 -21.02 41.37 -31.55
N ILE A 270 -20.41 41.35 -30.36
CA ILE A 270 -21.03 41.89 -29.13
C ILE A 270 -21.27 43.40 -29.26
N GLU A 271 -20.29 44.16 -29.76
CA GLU A 271 -20.43 45.61 -29.99
C GLU A 271 -21.46 45.93 -31.08
N SER A 272 -21.45 45.21 -32.20
CA SER A 272 -22.41 45.38 -33.29
C SER A 272 -23.82 45.01 -32.83
N THR A 273 -23.99 44.03 -31.96
CA THR A 273 -25.30 43.69 -31.38
C THR A 273 -25.80 44.80 -30.46
N LYS A 274 -24.93 45.43 -29.68
CA LYS A 274 -25.27 46.63 -28.89
C LYS A 274 -25.66 47.80 -29.79
N SER A 275 -24.81 48.13 -30.77
CA SER A 275 -25.06 49.22 -31.72
C SER A 275 -26.32 48.98 -32.55
N PHE A 276 -26.57 47.76 -33.02
CA PHE A 276 -27.80 47.41 -33.72
C PHE A 276 -29.04 47.63 -32.84
N ASN A 277 -28.98 47.29 -31.55
CA ASN A 277 -30.08 47.57 -30.63
C ASN A 277 -30.29 49.07 -30.43
N ASP A 278 -29.23 49.88 -30.41
CA ASP A 278 -29.33 51.34 -30.31
C ASP A 278 -29.86 51.98 -31.61
N ILE A 279 -29.33 51.59 -32.77
CA ILE A 279 -29.82 52.03 -34.08
C ILE A 279 -31.26 51.58 -34.30
N LYS A 280 -31.65 50.38 -33.86
CA LYS A 280 -33.04 49.91 -33.95
C LYS A 280 -33.98 50.80 -33.13
N LYS A 281 -33.55 51.36 -32.00
CA LYS A 281 -34.32 52.38 -31.27
C LYS A 281 -34.42 53.67 -32.09
N ILE A 282 -33.30 54.17 -32.63
CA ILE A 282 -33.26 55.41 -33.41
C ILE A 282 -34.09 55.31 -34.71
N VAL A 283 -34.01 54.19 -35.44
CA VAL A 283 -34.81 53.96 -36.66
C VAL A 283 -36.30 53.90 -36.33
N LYS A 284 -36.68 53.41 -35.15
CA LYS A 284 -38.07 53.44 -34.70
C LYS A 284 -38.56 54.88 -34.55
N GLU A 285 -37.75 55.73 -33.93
CA GLU A 285 -38.02 57.17 -33.78
C GLU A 285 -38.03 57.91 -35.14
N LEU A 286 -37.05 57.66 -36.01
CA LEU A 286 -36.98 58.26 -37.34
C LEU A 286 -38.11 57.81 -38.27
N ARG A 287 -38.59 56.55 -38.17
CA ARG A 287 -39.77 56.11 -38.93
C ARG A 287 -41.03 56.84 -38.48
N GLU A 288 -41.17 57.11 -37.19
CA GLU A 288 -42.26 57.96 -36.69
C GLU A 288 -42.16 59.39 -37.25
N GLN A 289 -40.95 59.93 -37.41
CA GLN A 289 -40.74 61.24 -38.05
C GLN A 289 -40.96 61.22 -39.56
N LEU A 290 -40.44 60.23 -40.29
CA LEU A 290 -40.60 60.09 -41.74
C LEU A 290 -42.07 59.90 -42.12
N ASN A 291 -42.85 59.17 -41.33
CA ASN A 291 -44.29 59.04 -41.57
C ASN A 291 -45.00 60.39 -41.42
N LYS A 292 -44.53 61.28 -40.54
CA LYS A 292 -45.03 62.65 -40.46
C LYS A 292 -44.65 63.45 -41.71
N GLU A 293 -43.42 63.36 -42.19
CA GLU A 293 -43.00 64.10 -43.39
C GLU A 293 -43.58 63.55 -44.71
N LYS A 294 -43.74 62.23 -44.87
CA LYS A 294 -44.41 61.65 -46.04
C LYS A 294 -45.86 62.10 -46.16
N ALA A 295 -46.55 62.29 -45.04
CA ALA A 295 -47.89 62.86 -45.06
C ALA A 295 -47.88 64.30 -45.60
N ILE A 296 -46.80 65.06 -45.39
CA ILE A 296 -46.62 66.41 -45.93
C ILE A 296 -46.30 66.36 -47.43
N ILE A 297 -45.38 65.47 -47.87
CA ILE A 297 -44.99 65.37 -49.29
C ILE A 297 -46.16 64.85 -50.15
N SER A 298 -46.94 63.88 -49.67
CA SER A 298 -48.14 63.41 -50.38
C SER A 298 -49.13 64.54 -50.68
N ALA A 299 -49.24 65.52 -49.78
CA ALA A 299 -50.07 66.70 -50.02
C ALA A 299 -49.47 67.63 -51.10
N GLN A 300 -48.14 67.70 -51.19
CA GLN A 300 -47.45 68.50 -52.21
C GLN A 300 -47.42 67.85 -53.60
N ASP A 301 -47.28 66.52 -53.70
CA ASP A 301 -47.31 65.79 -54.98
C ASP A 301 -48.69 65.86 -55.65
N GLU A 302 -49.78 65.84 -54.88
CA GLU A 302 -51.13 66.12 -55.40
C GLU A 302 -51.22 67.51 -56.05
N ASP A 303 -50.51 68.50 -55.50
CA ASP A 303 -50.46 69.84 -56.08
C ASP A 303 -49.56 69.94 -57.32
N ILE A 304 -48.49 69.13 -57.41
CA ILE A 304 -47.63 69.06 -58.61
C ILE A 304 -48.36 68.39 -59.78
N GLN A 305 -49.09 67.28 -59.56
CA GLN A 305 -49.86 66.63 -60.63
C GLN A 305 -50.90 67.56 -61.28
N LYS A 306 -51.55 68.42 -60.48
CA LYS A 306 -52.46 69.45 -61.00
C LYS A 306 -51.75 70.44 -61.93
N LYS A 307 -50.49 70.79 -61.65
CA LYS A 307 -49.69 71.67 -62.52
C LYS A 307 -49.18 70.95 -63.78
N GLN A 308 -48.90 69.66 -63.70
CA GLN A 308 -48.36 68.89 -64.83
C GLN A 308 -49.41 68.58 -65.90
N THR A 309 -50.65 68.30 -65.48
CA THR A 309 -51.82 68.20 -66.38
C THR A 309 -52.12 69.51 -67.11
N GLN A 310 -51.81 70.67 -66.51
CA GLN A 310 -51.87 71.97 -67.23
C GLN A 310 -50.78 72.09 -68.30
N LYS A 311 -49.57 71.57 -68.06
CA LYS A 311 -48.46 71.62 -69.01
C LYS A 311 -48.73 70.78 -70.27
N GLU A 312 -49.32 69.59 -70.13
CA GLU A 312 -49.62 68.69 -71.26
C GLU A 312 -50.63 69.30 -72.23
N LYS A 313 -51.67 70.00 -71.72
CA LYS A 313 -52.63 70.74 -72.56
C LYS A 313 -51.97 71.80 -73.45
N LEU A 314 -50.93 72.48 -72.96
CA LEU A 314 -50.19 73.48 -73.72
C LEU A 314 -49.29 72.85 -74.80
N LEU A 315 -48.83 71.62 -74.58
CA LEU A 315 -48.00 70.86 -75.53
C LEU A 315 -48.82 70.30 -76.70
N GLU A 316 -50.06 69.85 -76.46
CA GLU A 316 -50.99 69.45 -77.52
C GLU A 316 -51.28 70.62 -78.47
N GLN A 317 -51.53 71.82 -77.93
CA GLN A 317 -51.73 73.03 -78.74
C GLN A 317 -50.52 73.39 -79.62
N ASN A 318 -49.30 73.12 -79.14
CA ASN A 318 -48.07 73.44 -79.86
C ASN A 318 -47.83 72.47 -81.05
N ASN A 319 -48.25 71.21 -80.91
CA ASN A 319 -48.11 70.21 -81.96
C ASN A 319 -49.11 70.41 -83.13
N GLU A 320 -50.30 70.96 -82.87
CA GLU A 320 -51.25 71.32 -83.94
C GLU A 320 -50.68 72.42 -84.86
N LEU A 321 -50.04 73.45 -84.28
CA LEU A 321 -49.40 74.54 -85.02
C LEU A 321 -48.25 74.05 -85.92
N LEU A 322 -47.46 73.06 -85.46
CA LEU A 322 -46.40 72.44 -86.26
C LEU A 322 -46.93 71.64 -87.46
N LEU A 323 -48.15 71.09 -87.36
CA LEU A 323 -48.78 70.35 -88.45
C LEU A 323 -49.27 71.26 -89.57
N GLU A 324 -49.71 72.48 -89.25
CA GLU A 324 -50.06 73.51 -90.22
C GLU A 324 -48.85 74.01 -91.02
N ILE A 325 -47.70 74.19 -90.36
CA ILE A 325 -46.45 74.62 -91.02
C ILE A 325 -45.99 73.58 -92.06
N LYS A 326 -46.12 72.27 -91.77
CA LYS A 326 -45.75 71.20 -92.72
C LYS A 326 -46.62 71.16 -93.98
N LYS A 327 -47.89 71.56 -93.91
CA LYS A 327 -48.80 71.62 -95.09
C LYS A 327 -48.46 72.77 -96.04
N LEU A 328 -47.88 73.87 -95.54
CA LEU A 328 -47.50 75.01 -96.37
C LEU A 328 -46.24 74.76 -97.19
N ILE A 329 -45.28 73.98 -96.67
CA ILE A 329 -44.02 73.66 -97.36
C ILE A 329 -44.23 72.74 -98.59
N THR A 330 -45.30 71.94 -98.61
CA THR A 330 -45.59 71.02 -99.73
C THR A 330 -46.18 71.72 -100.96
N LYS A 331 -46.70 72.95 -100.82
CA LYS A 331 -47.22 73.76 -101.95
C LYS A 331 -46.14 74.49 -102.77
N LEU A 332 -44.89 74.51 -102.32
CA LEU A 332 -43.76 75.21 -102.98
C LEU A 332 -42.97 74.31 -103.98
N LYS A 333 -43.43 73.09 -104.27
CA LYS A 333 -42.84 72.18 -105.26
C LYS A 333 -43.79 71.91 -106.44
N THR A 334 -44.06 72.94 -107.23
CA THR A 334 -44.54 73.00 -108.64
C THR A 334 -44.72 74.47 -108.96
#